data_AF-A0A4Q1D4T2-F1
#
_entry.id   AF-A0A4Q1D4T2-F1
#
_cell.length_a   1.000
_cell.length_b   1.000
_cell.length_c   1.000
_cell.angle_alpha   90.00
_cell.angle_beta   90.00
_cell.angle_gamma   90.00
#
_symmetry.space_group_name_H-M   'P 1'
#
loop_
_entity.id
_entity.type
_entity.pdbx_description
1 polymer ?
#
loop_
_entity_poly.entity_id
_entity_poly.type
_entity_poly.pdbx_seq_one_letter_code
_entity_poly.pdbx_strand_id
1 'polypeptide(L)'
;MIDPGKFRSHTGITPYEFVEYIIKCVTGVSAIFPLFMLFPDWHDDIYWMIISLMISMTYNNESKAAIERMRGNVIGSIVGGGCWFLKAFLTRFGTIAVNQNAALLICIIIGLVVIITACAGLRMISVARTALVGFFIVIIYEDHHHSWQGAVIRSASVVAGCMAGLCINKSFAWGSRVLFGEKMKGTGKGADGDSIY
;
A
#
# COMPACT_ATOMS: atom_id res chain seq x y z
N MET A 1 15.09 30.93 8.64
CA MET A 1 15.48 30.13 7.45
C MET A 1 15.96 28.78 7.95
N ILE A 2 15.43 27.67 7.42
CA ILE A 2 15.87 26.32 7.79
C ILE A 2 17.28 26.13 7.22
N ASP A 3 18.26 25.89 8.09
CA ASP A 3 19.62 25.52 7.67
C ASP A 3 19.58 24.15 6.98
N PRO A 4 19.87 24.06 5.66
CA PRO A 4 19.79 22.81 4.90
C PRO A 4 20.74 21.73 5.44
N GLY A 5 21.89 22.11 6.00
CA GLY A 5 22.89 21.18 6.53
C GLY A 5 22.42 20.54 7.84
N LYS A 6 21.88 21.36 8.75
CA LYS A 6 21.32 20.89 10.02
C LYS A 6 20.03 20.09 9.85
N PHE A 7 19.22 20.42 8.83
CA PHE A 7 18.00 19.66 8.53
C PHE A 7 18.30 18.26 8.01
N ARG A 8 19.25 18.14 7.05
CA ARG A 8 19.64 16.85 6.49
C ARG A 8 20.29 15.94 7.53
N SER A 9 21.13 16.47 8.44
CA SER A 9 21.76 15.66 9.48
C SER A 9 20.76 15.07 10.48
N HIS A 10 19.64 15.76 10.72
CA HIS A 10 18.61 15.30 11.65
C HIS A 10 17.56 14.39 11.00
N THR A 11 17.20 14.65 9.74
CA THR A 11 16.07 13.97 9.08
C THR A 11 16.49 12.93 8.04
N GLY A 12 17.75 12.96 7.59
CA GLY A 12 18.24 12.11 6.50
C GLY A 12 17.73 12.48 5.11
N ILE A 13 16.88 13.51 4.98
CA ILE A 13 16.30 13.97 3.72
C ILE A 13 16.58 15.46 3.49
N THR A 14 16.54 15.88 2.23
CA THR A 14 16.67 17.30 1.89
C THR A 14 15.36 18.07 2.19
N PRO A 15 15.45 19.38 2.47
CA PRO A 15 14.24 20.21 2.58
C PRO A 15 13.35 20.14 1.33
N TYR A 16 13.95 19.96 0.15
CA TYR A 16 13.22 19.80 -1.11
C TYR A 16 12.42 18.49 -1.14
N GLU A 17 13.04 17.35 -0.81
CA GLU A 17 12.34 16.05 -0.76
C GLU A 17 11.21 16.06 0.28
N PHE A 18 11.40 16.78 1.39
CA PHE A 18 10.38 16.95 2.41
C PHE A 18 9.17 17.72 1.89
N VAL A 19 9.38 18.86 1.23
CA VAL A 19 8.30 19.65 0.63
C VAL A 19 7.62 18.88 -0.51
N GLU A 20 8.39 18.20 -1.37
CA GLU A 20 7.86 17.34 -2.43
C GLU A 20 6.95 16.24 -1.83
N TYR A 21 7.37 15.62 -0.73
CA TYR A 21 6.58 14.61 -0.05
C TYR A 21 5.28 15.16 0.53
N ILE A 22 5.31 16.34 1.18
CA ILE A 22 4.09 17.01 1.66
C ILE A 22 3.12 17.28 0.50
N ILE A 23 3.62 17.83 -0.61
CA ILE A 23 2.79 18.16 -1.78
C ILE A 23 2.17 16.89 -2.36
N LYS A 24 2.91 15.77 -2.46
CA LYS A 24 2.37 14.48 -2.90
C LYS A 24 1.24 13.98 -2.00
N CYS A 25 1.43 14.03 -0.69
CA CYS A 25 0.42 13.60 0.28
C CYS A 25 -0.85 14.44 0.17
N VAL A 26 -0.72 15.77 0.15
CA VAL A 26 -1.85 16.69 0.01
C VAL A 26 -2.58 16.49 -1.33
N THR A 27 -1.84 16.39 -2.42
CA THR A 27 -2.39 16.16 -3.77
C THR A 27 -3.13 14.82 -3.83
N GLY A 28 -2.55 13.77 -3.23
CA GLY A 28 -3.15 12.45 -3.20
C GLY A 28 -4.49 12.43 -2.46
N VAL A 29 -4.55 12.99 -1.25
CA VAL A 29 -5.81 13.07 -0.48
C VAL A 29 -6.84 13.93 -1.25
N SER A 30 -6.41 15.05 -1.81
CA SER A 30 -7.27 15.94 -2.59
C SER A 30 -7.83 15.23 -3.83
N ALA A 31 -7.08 14.31 -4.45
CA ALA A 31 -7.54 13.53 -5.59
C ALA A 31 -8.59 12.47 -5.23
N ILE A 32 -8.62 11.98 -3.98
CA ILE A 32 -9.65 11.05 -3.49
C ILE A 32 -10.93 11.79 -3.05
N PHE A 33 -10.84 13.06 -2.67
CA PHE A 33 -11.97 13.84 -2.18
C PHE A 33 -13.21 13.86 -3.11
N PRO A 34 -13.09 13.97 -4.45
CA PRO A 34 -14.26 13.86 -5.34
C PRO A 34 -14.93 12.48 -5.27
N LEU A 35 -14.16 11.41 -5.07
CA LEU A 35 -14.68 10.05 -4.95
C LEU A 35 -15.53 9.90 -3.68
N PHE A 36 -15.13 10.57 -2.60
CA PHE A 36 -15.89 10.66 -1.36
C PHE A 36 -17.23 11.37 -1.52
N MET A 37 -17.29 12.42 -2.35
CA MET A 37 -18.56 13.12 -2.64
C MET A 37 -19.49 12.31 -3.54
N LEU A 38 -18.94 11.51 -4.45
CA LEU A 38 -19.74 10.72 -5.41
C LEU A 38 -20.29 9.42 -4.82
N PHE A 39 -19.60 8.82 -3.85
CA PHE A 39 -19.96 7.52 -3.26
C PHE A 39 -20.01 7.59 -1.72
N PRO A 40 -20.98 8.31 -1.13
CA PRO A 40 -21.07 8.47 0.32
C PRO A 40 -21.36 7.14 1.05
N ASP A 41 -22.04 6.20 0.40
CA ASP A 41 -22.34 4.88 0.98
C ASP A 41 -21.10 3.99 1.16
N TRP A 42 -19.97 4.33 0.52
CA TRP A 42 -18.73 3.55 0.52
C TRP A 42 -17.67 4.17 1.44
N HIS A 43 -18.11 4.91 2.45
CA HIS A 43 -17.27 5.74 3.31
C HIS A 43 -16.10 4.97 3.96
N ASP A 44 -16.37 3.77 4.48
CA ASP A 44 -15.35 2.93 5.13
C ASP A 44 -14.30 2.45 4.13
N ASP A 45 -14.73 2.06 2.93
CA ASP A 45 -13.85 1.62 1.85
C ASP A 45 -12.95 2.76 1.33
N ILE A 46 -13.48 3.98 1.31
CA ILE A 46 -12.72 5.17 0.92
C ILE A 46 -11.64 5.48 1.98
N TYR A 47 -11.90 5.29 3.27
CA TYR A 47 -10.84 5.39 4.28
C TYR A 47 -9.72 4.37 4.08
N TRP A 48 -10.06 3.12 3.75
CA TRP A 48 -9.05 2.12 3.43
C TRP A 48 -8.23 2.49 2.19
N MET A 49 -8.87 3.11 1.20
CA MET A 49 -8.18 3.65 0.03
C MET A 49 -7.22 4.78 0.41
N ILE A 50 -7.65 5.75 1.23
CA ILE A 50 -6.80 6.86 1.71
C ILE A 50 -5.62 6.35 2.52
N ILE A 51 -5.84 5.42 3.45
CA ILE A 51 -4.78 4.80 4.24
C ILE A 51 -3.76 4.16 3.31
N SER A 52 -4.22 3.35 2.35
CA SER A 52 -3.35 2.64 1.41
C SER A 52 -2.59 3.58 0.48
N LEU A 53 -3.21 4.68 0.07
CA LEU A 53 -2.61 5.75 -0.71
C LEU A 53 -1.47 6.41 0.07
N MET A 54 -1.74 6.90 1.29
CA MET A 54 -0.76 7.61 2.13
C MET A 54 0.44 6.74 2.44
N ILE A 55 0.15 5.49 2.81
CA ILE A 55 1.17 4.52 3.12
C ILE A 55 2.05 4.25 1.86
N SER A 56 1.47 4.24 0.65
CA SER A 56 2.18 4.01 -0.63
C SER A 56 3.01 5.19 -1.14
N MET A 57 2.80 6.40 -0.64
CA MET A 57 3.62 7.55 -0.98
C MET A 57 5.03 7.39 -0.41
N THR A 58 6.04 7.74 -1.20
CA THR A 58 7.44 7.70 -0.78
C THR A 58 8.13 9.00 -1.12
N TYR A 59 9.04 9.47 -0.26
CA TYR A 59 9.81 10.68 -0.51
C TYR A 59 10.79 10.48 -1.69
N ASN A 60 11.32 9.26 -1.85
CA ASN A 60 12.29 8.88 -2.87
C ASN A 60 11.67 8.40 -4.21
N ASN A 61 10.34 8.50 -4.37
CA ASN A 61 9.60 8.02 -5.55
C ASN A 61 9.74 6.51 -5.84
N GLU A 62 10.20 5.70 -4.87
CA GLU A 62 10.30 4.26 -5.05
C GLU A 62 8.93 3.59 -5.13
N SER A 63 8.78 2.70 -6.11
CA SER A 63 7.56 1.92 -6.34
C SER A 63 7.48 0.65 -5.49
N LYS A 64 8.59 0.25 -4.85
CA LYS A 64 8.69 -1.02 -4.12
C LYS A 64 7.67 -1.10 -2.99
N ALA A 65 7.55 -0.05 -2.20
CA ALA A 65 6.64 0.01 -1.07
C ALA A 65 5.16 -0.14 -1.49
N ALA A 66 4.75 0.49 -2.59
CA ALA A 66 3.39 0.34 -3.12
C ALA A 66 3.11 -1.10 -3.59
N ILE A 67 4.05 -1.71 -4.33
CA ILE A 67 3.90 -3.07 -4.87
C ILE A 67 3.89 -4.12 -3.75
N GLU A 68 4.79 -4.02 -2.78
CA GLU A 68 4.82 -4.92 -1.63
C GLU A 68 3.51 -4.84 -0.85
N ARG A 69 2.89 -3.66 -0.75
CA ARG A 69 1.61 -3.51 -0.06
C ARG A 69 0.40 -4.00 -0.85
N MET A 70 0.38 -3.79 -2.17
CA MET A 70 -0.63 -4.43 -3.03
C MET A 70 -0.59 -5.95 -2.87
N ARG A 71 0.60 -6.55 -3.02
CA ARG A 71 0.78 -8.00 -2.90
C ARG A 71 0.39 -8.53 -1.53
N GLY A 72 0.82 -7.84 -0.47
CA GLY A 72 0.50 -8.24 0.90
C GLY A 72 -1.00 -8.22 1.15
N ASN A 73 -1.66 -7.10 0.85
CA ASN A 73 -3.09 -7.00 1.08
C ASN A 73 -3.91 -7.97 0.21
N VAL A 74 -3.50 -8.24 -1.03
CA VAL A 74 -4.16 -9.25 -1.88
C VAL A 74 -4.03 -10.64 -1.26
N ILE A 75 -2.82 -11.06 -0.87
CA ILE A 75 -2.61 -12.37 -0.23
C ILE A 75 -3.40 -12.48 1.07
N GLY A 76 -3.31 -11.46 1.93
CA GLY A 76 -4.04 -11.43 3.19
C GLY A 76 -5.56 -11.50 2.99
N SER A 77 -6.10 -10.81 2.00
CA SER A 77 -7.53 -10.81 1.71
C SER A 77 -8.03 -12.13 1.14
N ILE A 78 -7.22 -12.79 0.29
CA ILE A 78 -7.53 -14.13 -0.24
C ILE A 78 -7.60 -15.14 0.90
N VAL A 79 -6.62 -15.14 1.80
CA VAL A 79 -6.59 -16.06 2.94
C VAL A 79 -7.70 -15.74 3.95
N GLY A 80 -8.00 -14.45 4.16
CA GLY A 80 -9.10 -13.98 5.01
C GLY A 80 -10.46 -14.48 4.52
N GLY A 81 -10.79 -14.21 3.26
CA GLY A 81 -12.03 -14.71 2.65
C GLY A 81 -12.08 -16.25 2.62
N GLY A 82 -10.94 -16.92 2.44
CA GLY A 82 -10.85 -18.38 2.57
C GLY A 82 -11.23 -18.89 3.98
N CYS A 83 -10.90 -18.15 5.04
CA CYS A 83 -11.29 -18.49 6.41
C CYS A 83 -12.80 -18.37 6.63
N TRP A 84 -13.49 -17.43 5.97
CA TRP A 84 -14.94 -17.35 6.01
C TRP A 84 -15.60 -18.61 5.43
N PHE A 85 -15.12 -19.06 4.27
CA PHE A 85 -15.58 -20.32 3.65
C PHE A 85 -15.28 -21.53 4.53
N LEU A 86 -14.09 -21.59 5.15
CA LEU A 86 -13.71 -22.67 6.06
C LEU A 86 -14.60 -22.70 7.31
N LYS A 87 -14.90 -21.54 7.92
CA LYS A 87 -15.82 -21.41 9.06
C LYS A 87 -17.22 -21.88 8.69
N ALA A 88 -17.74 -21.47 7.54
CA ALA A 88 -19.04 -21.91 7.03
C ALA A 88 -19.08 -23.42 6.80
N PHE A 89 -18.02 -23.99 6.20
CA PHE A 89 -17.89 -25.42 5.96
C PHE A 89 -17.85 -26.24 7.27
N LEU A 90 -17.01 -25.84 8.23
CA LEU A 90 -16.88 -26.51 9.54
C LEU A 90 -18.19 -26.46 10.35
N THR A 91 -18.90 -25.33 10.30
CA THR A 91 -20.20 -25.16 10.97
C THR A 91 -21.29 -26.01 10.31
N ARG A 92 -21.28 -26.11 8.97
CA ARG A 92 -22.27 -26.86 8.18
C ARG A 92 -22.09 -28.38 8.30
N PHE A 93 -20.85 -28.86 8.30
CA PHE A 93 -20.54 -30.29 8.34
C PHE A 93 -20.46 -30.88 9.76
N GLY A 94 -20.72 -30.07 10.80
CA GLY A 94 -20.98 -30.57 12.16
C GLY A 94 -19.83 -31.33 12.81
N THR A 95 -18.62 -31.28 12.24
CA THR A 95 -17.48 -32.11 12.68
C THR A 95 -17.03 -31.77 14.11
N ILE A 96 -17.34 -30.56 14.60
CA ILE A 96 -16.96 -30.17 15.95
C ILE A 96 -18.02 -29.20 16.52
N ALA A 97 -18.56 -29.51 17.71
CA ALA A 97 -19.37 -28.58 18.51
C ALA A 97 -18.50 -27.46 19.10
N VAL A 98 -17.83 -26.71 18.24
CA VAL A 98 -16.96 -25.60 18.64
C VAL A 98 -17.83 -24.40 18.87
N ASN A 99 -17.67 -23.77 20.04
CA ASN A 99 -18.12 -22.41 20.27
C ASN A 99 -17.63 -21.51 19.10
N GLN A 100 -18.49 -20.64 18.55
CA GLN A 100 -18.15 -19.78 17.40
C GLN A 100 -16.81 -19.02 17.58
N ASN A 101 -16.46 -18.67 18.81
CA ASN A 101 -15.21 -18.01 19.15
C ASN A 101 -13.96 -18.90 18.94
N ALA A 102 -14.07 -20.19 19.23
CA ALA A 102 -12.95 -21.12 19.03
C ALA A 102 -12.78 -21.51 17.54
N ALA A 103 -13.86 -21.50 16.74
CA ALA A 103 -13.75 -21.69 15.29
C ALA A 103 -12.99 -20.52 14.63
N LEU A 104 -13.22 -19.29 15.09
CA LEU A 104 -12.49 -18.10 14.63
C LEU A 104 -10.99 -18.19 14.95
N LEU A 105 -10.64 -18.57 16.19
CA LEU A 105 -9.23 -18.74 16.59
C LEU A 105 -8.52 -19.82 15.76
N ILE A 106 -9.19 -20.94 15.49
CA ILE A 106 -8.64 -22.00 14.63
C ILE A 106 -8.37 -21.46 13.22
N CYS A 107 -9.31 -20.70 12.64
CA CYS A 107 -9.12 -20.07 11.34
C CYS A 107 -7.94 -19.09 11.34
N ILE A 108 -7.78 -18.29 12.40
CA ILE A 108 -6.65 -17.36 12.54
C ILE A 108 -5.31 -18.12 12.56
N ILE A 109 -5.22 -19.20 13.33
CA ILE A 109 -3.99 -20.02 13.43
C ILE A 109 -3.66 -20.64 12.06
N ILE A 110 -4.64 -21.25 11.40
CA ILE A 110 -4.46 -21.85 10.07
C ILE A 110 -4.07 -20.76 9.06
N GLY A 111 -4.79 -19.64 9.05
CA GLY A 111 -4.53 -18.52 8.15
C GLY A 111 -3.12 -17.94 8.31
N LEU A 112 -2.64 -17.81 9.54
CA LEU A 112 -1.26 -17.37 9.83
C LEU A 112 -0.23 -18.33 9.22
N VAL A 113 -0.39 -19.64 9.42
CA VAL A 113 0.50 -20.65 8.85
C VAL A 113 0.45 -20.61 7.33
N VAL A 114 -0.75 -20.51 6.74
CA VAL A 114 -0.94 -20.44 5.28
C VAL A 114 -0.28 -19.20 4.70
N ILE A 115 -0.41 -18.02 5.33
CA ILE A 115 0.20 -16.78 4.84
C ILE A 115 1.72 -16.88 4.88
N ILE A 116 2.30 -17.33 6.00
CA ILE A 116 3.75 -17.42 6.13
C ILE A 116 4.33 -18.42 5.12
N THR A 117 3.69 -19.59 4.99
CA THR A 117 4.13 -20.63 4.04
C THR A 117 3.94 -20.18 2.59
N ALA A 118 2.83 -19.52 2.24
CA ALA A 118 2.61 -18.96 0.91
C ALA A 118 3.64 -17.85 0.58
N CYS A 119 3.87 -16.91 1.50
CA CYS A 119 4.87 -15.86 1.31
C CYS A 119 6.30 -16.44 1.19
N ALA A 120 6.63 -17.49 1.95
CA ALA A 120 7.91 -18.18 1.83
C ALA A 120 8.04 -18.90 0.48
N GLY A 121 7.03 -19.66 0.06
CA GLY A 121 7.02 -20.39 -1.21
C GLY A 121 7.10 -19.48 -2.43
N LEU A 122 6.49 -18.30 -2.36
CA LEU A 122 6.55 -17.29 -3.42
C LEU A 122 7.80 -16.39 -3.34
N ARG A 123 8.73 -16.65 -2.40
CA ARG A 123 9.94 -15.83 -2.16
C ARG A 123 9.63 -14.35 -1.86
N MET A 124 8.49 -14.07 -1.23
CA MET A 124 8.02 -12.71 -0.87
C MET A 124 7.95 -12.53 0.65
N ILE A 125 8.95 -13.01 1.39
CA ILE A 125 8.93 -12.95 2.86
C ILE A 125 8.92 -11.51 3.41
N SER A 126 9.48 -10.55 2.67
CA SER A 126 9.40 -9.12 3.01
C SER A 126 7.95 -8.60 3.10
N VAL A 127 7.03 -9.26 2.41
CA VAL A 127 5.61 -8.90 2.31
C VAL A 127 4.76 -9.59 3.38
N ALA A 128 5.28 -10.61 4.06
CA ALA A 128 4.52 -11.44 5.00
C ALA A 128 3.87 -10.62 6.12
N ARG A 129 4.56 -9.61 6.66
CA ARG A 129 3.99 -8.72 7.70
C ARG A 129 2.76 -7.99 7.18
N THR A 130 2.84 -7.42 5.99
CA THR A 130 1.71 -6.71 5.37
C THR A 130 0.58 -7.67 5.03
N ALA A 131 0.89 -8.90 4.61
CA ALA A 131 -0.12 -9.92 4.36
C ALA A 131 -0.86 -10.36 5.63
N LEU A 132 -0.15 -10.55 6.74
CA LEU A 132 -0.75 -10.85 8.04
C LEU A 132 -1.67 -9.71 8.51
N VAL A 133 -1.23 -8.46 8.38
CA VAL A 133 -2.07 -7.30 8.71
C VAL A 133 -3.33 -7.27 7.82
N GLY A 134 -3.19 -7.43 6.50
CA GLY A 134 -4.32 -7.49 5.58
C GLY A 134 -5.33 -8.59 5.94
N PHE A 135 -4.81 -9.77 6.30
CA PHE A 135 -5.61 -10.91 6.78
C PHE A 135 -6.41 -10.60 8.04
N PHE A 136 -5.76 -10.09 9.08
CA PHE A 136 -6.45 -9.77 10.34
C PHE A 136 -7.56 -8.76 10.16
N ILE A 137 -7.34 -7.76 9.31
CA ILE A 137 -8.36 -6.74 9.12
C ILE A 137 -9.56 -7.32 8.35
N VAL A 138 -9.35 -8.20 7.38
CA VAL A 138 -10.46 -8.91 6.72
C VAL A 138 -11.25 -9.75 7.71
N ILE A 139 -10.56 -10.50 8.58
CA ILE A 139 -11.20 -11.32 9.61
C ILE A 139 -12.04 -10.46 10.57
N ILE A 140 -11.50 -9.34 11.06
CA ILE A 140 -12.23 -8.41 11.94
C ILE A 140 -13.44 -7.81 11.20
N TYR A 141 -13.26 -7.39 9.95
CA TYR A 141 -14.34 -6.78 9.17
C TYR A 141 -15.47 -7.77 8.89
N GLU A 142 -15.14 -8.99 8.49
CA GLU A 142 -16.11 -10.06 8.24
C GLU A 142 -16.85 -10.52 9.50
N ASP A 143 -16.18 -10.48 10.66
CA ASP A 143 -16.82 -10.79 11.94
C ASP A 143 -17.90 -9.75 12.29
N HIS A 144 -17.66 -8.48 11.96
CA HIS A 144 -18.63 -7.39 12.19
C HIS A 144 -19.75 -7.30 11.13
N HIS A 145 -19.47 -7.60 9.86
CA HIS A 145 -20.41 -7.36 8.75
C HIS A 145 -21.03 -8.63 8.14
N HIS A 146 -20.57 -9.82 8.54
CA HIS A 146 -21.05 -11.13 8.08
C HIS A 146 -21.19 -11.31 6.56
N SER A 147 -20.44 -10.54 5.76
CA SER A 147 -20.51 -10.56 4.29
C SER A 147 -19.14 -10.72 3.66
N TRP A 148 -19.03 -11.69 2.75
CA TRP A 148 -17.83 -11.92 1.93
C TRP A 148 -17.53 -10.76 0.96
N GLN A 149 -18.54 -9.95 0.63
CA GLN A 149 -18.39 -8.80 -0.26
C GLN A 149 -17.43 -7.76 0.35
N GLY A 150 -17.40 -7.66 1.68
CA GLY A 150 -16.51 -6.79 2.41
C GLY A 150 -15.03 -7.06 2.13
N ALA A 151 -14.63 -8.33 2.13
CA ALA A 151 -13.24 -8.72 1.84
C ALA A 151 -12.81 -8.32 0.41
N VAL A 152 -13.72 -8.46 -0.56
CA VAL A 152 -13.45 -8.15 -1.96
C VAL A 152 -13.36 -6.64 -2.20
N ILE A 153 -14.37 -5.89 -1.73
CA ILE A 153 -14.40 -4.42 -1.89
C ILE A 153 -13.20 -3.80 -1.17
N ARG A 154 -12.88 -4.28 0.03
CA ARG A 154 -11.67 -3.86 0.74
C ARG A 154 -10.39 -4.09 -0.06
N SER A 155 -10.20 -5.31 -0.56
CA SER A 155 -9.02 -5.66 -1.35
C SER A 155 -8.89 -4.74 -2.56
N ALA A 156 -10.02 -4.47 -3.24
CA ALA A 156 -10.07 -3.54 -4.36
C ALA A 156 -9.71 -2.09 -3.94
N SER A 157 -10.24 -1.59 -2.83
CA SER A 157 -9.94 -0.25 -2.31
C SER A 157 -8.47 -0.07 -1.95
N VAL A 158 -7.86 -1.11 -1.34
CA VAL A 158 -6.43 -1.08 -1.01
C VAL A 158 -5.58 -1.09 -2.28
N VAL A 159 -5.89 -1.96 -3.25
CA VAL A 159 -5.18 -2.01 -4.53
C VAL A 159 -5.30 -0.67 -5.27
N ALA A 160 -6.51 -0.11 -5.35
CA ALA A 160 -6.77 1.18 -5.97
C ALA A 160 -5.98 2.33 -5.30
N GLY A 161 -5.96 2.38 -3.96
CA GLY A 161 -5.19 3.37 -3.21
C GLY A 161 -3.68 3.24 -3.47
N CYS A 162 -3.15 2.01 -3.48
CA CYS A 162 -1.74 1.77 -3.81
C CYS A 162 -1.42 2.15 -5.26
N MET A 163 -2.33 1.87 -6.21
CA MET A 163 -2.16 2.24 -7.62
C MET A 163 -2.14 3.76 -7.80
N ALA A 164 -3.06 4.48 -7.17
CA ALA A 164 -3.06 5.94 -7.18
C ALA A 164 -1.75 6.52 -6.60
N GLY A 165 -1.24 5.93 -5.51
CA GLY A 165 0.04 6.32 -4.92
C GLY A 165 1.22 6.10 -5.88
N LEU A 166 1.23 4.97 -6.58
CA LEU A 166 2.23 4.66 -7.61
C LEU A 166 2.17 5.68 -8.76
N CYS A 167 0.97 6.01 -9.23
CA CYS A 167 0.77 7.00 -10.29
C CYS A 167 1.33 8.37 -9.87
N ILE A 168 1.01 8.83 -8.66
CA ILE A 168 1.49 10.12 -8.14
C ILE A 168 3.02 10.11 -7.99
N ASN A 169 3.61 9.08 -7.39
CA ASN A 169 5.07 8.97 -7.29
C ASN A 169 5.75 9.02 -8.67
N LYS A 170 5.18 8.34 -9.68
CA LYS A 170 5.69 8.38 -11.05
C LYS A 170 5.51 9.75 -11.73
N SER A 171 4.37 10.41 -11.53
CA SER A 171 4.10 11.74 -12.07
C SER A 171 5.07 12.79 -11.53
N PHE A 172 5.36 12.76 -10.23
CA PHE A 172 6.34 13.65 -9.61
C PHE A 172 7.77 13.32 -10.05
N ALA A 173 8.14 12.04 -10.13
CA ALA A 173 9.44 11.64 -10.65
C ALA A 173 9.63 12.08 -12.12
N TRP A 174 8.59 11.97 -12.95
CA TRP A 174 8.61 12.46 -14.33
C TRP A 174 8.73 13.98 -14.37
N GLY A 175 7.91 14.71 -13.61
CA GLY A 175 7.93 16.17 -13.57
C GLY A 175 9.28 16.75 -13.12
N SER A 176 9.89 16.15 -12.08
CA SER A 176 11.23 16.52 -11.63
C SER A 176 12.29 16.26 -12.71
N ARG A 177 12.23 15.11 -13.40
CA ARG A 177 13.15 14.82 -14.53
C ARG A 177 12.97 15.77 -15.70
N VAL A 178 11.76 16.20 -16.03
CA VAL A 178 11.53 17.15 -17.12
C VAL A 178 12.05 18.53 -16.75
N LEU A 179 11.70 19.04 -15.56
CA LEU A 179 12.09 20.38 -15.11
C LEU A 179 13.60 20.51 -14.84
N PHE A 180 14.26 19.47 -14.33
CA PHE A 180 15.68 19.51 -13.97
C PHE A 180 16.58 18.79 -14.99
N GLY A 181 16.06 17.87 -15.79
CA GLY A 181 16.81 17.17 -16.84
C GLY A 181 17.14 18.05 -18.04
N GLU A 182 16.32 19.07 -18.33
CA GLU A 182 16.67 20.08 -19.34
C GLU A 182 17.86 20.96 -18.91
N LYS A 183 18.04 21.20 -17.59
CA LYS A 183 19.16 21.99 -17.07
C LYS A 183 20.55 21.35 -17.26
N MET A 184 20.64 20.04 -17.50
CA MET A 184 21.91 19.34 -17.75
C MET A 184 22.28 19.26 -19.23
N LYS A 185 21.35 19.56 -20.16
CA LYS A 185 21.65 19.65 -21.60
C LYS A 185 22.12 21.05 -22.04
N GLY A 186 21.91 22.07 -21.21
CA GLY A 186 22.29 23.46 -21.51
C GLY A 186 23.74 23.83 -21.15
N THR A 187 24.45 23.02 -20.36
CA THR A 187 25.80 23.34 -19.83
C THR A 187 26.91 22.49 -20.43
N GLY A 188 26.64 21.77 -21.53
CA GLY A 188 27.59 20.86 -22.20
C GLY A 188 27.95 21.24 -23.64
N LYS A 189 27.71 22.49 -24.05
CA LYS A 189 28.20 23.03 -25.34
C LYS A 189 29.04 24.27 -25.06
N GLY A 190 30.28 24.06 -24.65
CA GLY A 190 31.21 25.18 -24.40
C GLY A 190 32.50 24.79 -23.70
N ALA A 191 33.09 23.64 -24.04
CA ALA A 191 34.48 23.31 -23.72
C ALA A 191 34.87 22.02 -24.49
N ASP A 192 34.83 22.07 -25.82
CA ASP A 192 35.59 21.12 -26.63
C ASP A 192 36.29 21.94 -27.72
N GLY A 193 37.57 22.17 -27.47
CA GLY A 193 38.41 23.13 -28.16
C GLY A 193 39.74 23.21 -27.41
N ASP A 194 40.51 22.12 -27.47
CA ASP A 194 41.84 22.14 -28.09
C ASP A 194 42.67 20.88 -27.78
N SER A 195 43.34 20.40 -28.84
CA SER A 195 44.63 19.69 -28.86
C SER A 195 44.68 18.27 -28.26
N ILE A 196 44.67 17.21 -29.08
CA ILE A 196 45.87 16.66 -29.76
C ILE A 196 47.03 16.42 -28.77
N TYR A 197 47.16 15.18 -28.27
CA TYR A 197 48.22 14.18 -28.50
C TYR A 197 48.02 12.99 -27.56
#